data_AF-A0A950N8S6-F1
#
_entry.id   AF-A0A950N8S6-F1
#
_cell.length_a   1.000
_cell.length_b   1.000
_cell.length_c   1.000
_cell.angle_alpha   90.00
_cell.angle_beta   90.00
_cell.angle_gamma   90.00
#
_symmetry.space_group_name_H-M   'P 1'
#
loop_
_entity.id
_entity.type
_entity.pdbx_description
1 polymer ?
#
loop_
_entity_poly.entity_id
_entity_poly.type
_entity_poly.pdbx_seq_one_letter_code
_entity_poly.pdbx_strand_id
1 'polypeptide(L)'
;AAAAKKEFKAALDLVGQGRARRTTPEWTGSMDRLDRETRESASTALTELKAKAVAARDRGAGAELEAIQAEVRRWQLPELAAELPSALAQAWTTICDGRSTAWMSPPSAPYWKADGAGLTQAPGQPDPQSGQSKDEYGDGEYRFRVSLRGVGQFYVAVRQTGQGACKSAFSGPVLQGIGDGDHELILRTKGGELSATLDGRPCAASIDGKPHPKGRIMVNAKDGVFKLLSVEYRPLP
;
A
#
# COMPACT_ATOMS: atom_id res chain seq x y z
N ALA A 1 -9.57 -1.12 -32.89
CA ALA A 1 -9.43 0.36 -32.86
C ALA A 1 -10.14 1.01 -31.68
N ALA A 2 -11.45 0.78 -31.46
CA ALA A 2 -12.21 1.40 -30.34
C ALA A 2 -11.68 1.02 -28.94
N ALA A 3 -11.30 -0.25 -28.71
CA ALA A 3 -10.68 -0.68 -27.45
C ALA A 3 -9.36 0.07 -27.13
N ALA A 4 -8.57 0.40 -28.16
CA ALA A 4 -7.35 1.19 -27.99
C ALA A 4 -7.63 2.66 -27.62
N LYS A 5 -8.82 3.17 -27.96
CA LYS A 5 -9.29 4.52 -27.56
C LYS A 5 -10.00 4.54 -26.20
N LYS A 6 -10.08 3.39 -25.51
CA LYS A 6 -10.82 3.22 -24.25
C LYS A 6 -12.33 3.49 -24.37
N GLU A 7 -12.91 3.23 -25.54
CA GLU A 7 -14.35 3.34 -25.80
C GLU A 7 -15.05 1.99 -25.53
N PHE A 8 -14.94 1.48 -24.30
CA PHE A 8 -15.32 0.10 -23.98
C PHE A 8 -16.81 -0.19 -24.18
N LYS A 9 -17.72 0.66 -23.71
CA LYS A 9 -19.17 0.48 -23.93
C LYS A 9 -19.55 0.44 -25.41
N ALA A 10 -19.00 1.34 -26.22
CA ALA A 10 -19.26 1.38 -27.65
C ALA A 10 -18.79 0.09 -28.34
N ALA A 11 -17.63 -0.45 -27.94
CA ALA A 11 -17.14 -1.73 -28.42
C ALA A 11 -18.07 -2.90 -28.03
N LEU A 12 -18.52 -2.96 -26.78
CA LEU A 12 -19.45 -3.99 -26.30
C LEU A 12 -20.82 -3.90 -26.99
N ASP A 13 -21.31 -2.69 -27.26
CA ASP A 13 -22.56 -2.50 -28.01
C ASP A 13 -22.46 -3.02 -29.45
N LEU A 14 -21.32 -2.80 -30.12
CA LEU A 14 -21.07 -3.34 -31.46
C LEU A 14 -21.02 -4.88 -31.44
N VAL A 15 -20.42 -5.47 -30.40
CA VAL A 15 -20.42 -6.94 -30.21
C VAL A 15 -21.86 -7.44 -30.01
N GLY A 16 -22.66 -6.77 -29.18
CA GLY A 16 -24.06 -7.10 -28.95
C GLY A 16 -24.91 -7.03 -30.22
N GLN A 17 -24.74 -5.96 -31.01
CA GLN A 17 -25.40 -5.83 -32.33
C GLN A 17 -24.95 -6.92 -33.31
N GLY A 18 -23.67 -7.29 -33.29
CA GLY A 18 -23.12 -8.36 -34.11
C GLY A 18 -23.77 -9.72 -33.80
N ARG A 19 -23.99 -10.03 -32.51
CA ARG A 19 -24.68 -11.26 -32.09
C ARG A 19 -26.11 -11.34 -32.63
N ALA A 20 -26.85 -10.22 -32.64
CA ALA A 20 -28.24 -10.21 -33.09
C ALA A 20 -28.38 -10.51 -34.60
N ARG A 21 -27.32 -10.32 -35.40
CA ARG A 21 -27.38 -10.47 -36.87
C ARG A 21 -27.10 -11.88 -37.36
N ARG A 22 -26.40 -12.71 -36.58
CA ARG A 22 -25.95 -14.04 -37.03
C ARG A 22 -25.84 -14.99 -35.83
N THR A 23 -26.38 -16.19 -35.97
CA THR A 23 -26.49 -17.19 -34.89
C THR A 23 -25.64 -18.44 -35.12
N THR A 24 -24.82 -18.47 -36.18
CA THR A 24 -23.94 -19.61 -36.46
C THR A 24 -22.92 -19.80 -35.33
N PRO A 25 -22.64 -21.02 -34.87
CA PRO A 25 -21.78 -21.27 -33.71
C PRO A 25 -20.41 -20.58 -33.75
N GLU A 26 -19.75 -20.57 -34.90
CA GLU A 26 -18.42 -19.97 -35.09
C GLU A 26 -18.44 -18.45 -34.91
N TRP A 27 -19.55 -17.82 -35.31
CA TRP A 27 -19.76 -16.39 -35.14
C TRP A 27 -20.01 -16.04 -33.68
N THR A 28 -20.90 -16.79 -33.03
CA THR A 28 -21.19 -16.63 -31.60
C THR A 28 -19.92 -16.75 -30.76
N GLY A 29 -19.13 -17.80 -31.00
CA GLY A 29 -17.85 -18.01 -30.29
C GLY A 29 -16.84 -16.88 -30.51
N SER A 30 -16.81 -16.28 -31.70
CA SER A 30 -15.96 -15.12 -31.99
C SER A 30 -16.44 -13.85 -31.27
N MET A 31 -17.75 -13.62 -31.21
CA MET A 31 -18.35 -12.51 -30.46
C MET A 31 -18.20 -12.66 -28.94
N ASP A 32 -18.28 -13.89 -28.42
CA ASP A 32 -18.01 -14.20 -27.01
C ASP A 32 -16.56 -13.90 -26.64
N ARG A 33 -15.62 -14.27 -27.50
CA ARG A 33 -14.21 -13.95 -27.31
C ARG A 33 -13.98 -12.44 -27.25
N LEU A 34 -14.53 -11.68 -28.20
CA LEU A 34 -14.38 -10.22 -28.25
C LEU A 34 -15.00 -9.50 -27.05
N ASP A 35 -16.18 -9.95 -26.58
CA ASP A 35 -16.80 -9.42 -25.36
C ASP A 35 -15.87 -9.58 -24.16
N ARG A 36 -15.36 -10.80 -23.96
CA ARG A 36 -14.45 -11.14 -22.86
C ARG A 36 -13.16 -10.31 -22.92
N GLU A 37 -12.50 -10.27 -24.06
CA GLU A 37 -11.26 -9.49 -24.26
C GLU A 37 -11.46 -7.99 -23.99
N THR A 38 -12.62 -7.46 -24.40
CA THR A 38 -12.96 -6.04 -24.14
C THR A 38 -13.16 -5.78 -22.66
N ARG A 39 -13.87 -6.66 -21.94
CA ARG A 39 -14.07 -6.56 -20.49
C ARG A 39 -12.77 -6.72 -19.71
N GLU A 40 -11.92 -7.66 -20.10
CA GLU A 40 -10.60 -7.89 -19.51
C GLU A 40 -9.69 -6.65 -19.68
N SER A 41 -9.72 -6.05 -20.88
CA SER A 41 -8.98 -4.81 -21.15
C SER A 41 -9.49 -3.64 -20.27
N ALA A 42 -10.81 -3.49 -20.12
CA ALA A 42 -11.40 -2.47 -19.27
C ALA A 42 -11.05 -2.69 -17.78
N SER A 43 -11.07 -3.94 -17.31
CA SER A 43 -10.68 -4.31 -15.95
C SER A 43 -9.19 -4.02 -15.65
N THR A 44 -8.31 -4.31 -16.62
CA THR A 44 -6.88 -4.00 -16.53
C THR A 44 -6.67 -2.49 -16.42
N ALA A 45 -7.31 -1.70 -17.30
CA ALA A 45 -7.25 -0.25 -17.25
C ALA A 45 -7.80 0.32 -15.93
N LEU A 46 -8.88 -0.24 -15.40
CA LEU A 46 -9.44 0.16 -14.12
C LEU A 46 -8.47 -0.07 -12.97
N THR A 47 -7.73 -1.19 -12.99
CA THR A 47 -6.75 -1.53 -11.95
C THR A 47 -5.66 -0.47 -11.85
N GLU A 48 -5.13 0.00 -12.98
CA GLU A 48 -4.17 1.10 -13.02
C GLU A 48 -4.76 2.41 -12.50
N LEU A 49 -6.00 2.74 -12.90
CA LEU A 49 -6.68 3.95 -12.47
C LEU A 49 -7.01 3.92 -10.97
N LYS A 50 -7.39 2.76 -10.41
CA LYS A 50 -7.60 2.60 -8.96
C LYS A 50 -6.33 2.91 -8.18
N ALA A 51 -5.18 2.39 -8.62
CA ALA A 51 -3.89 2.68 -7.99
C ALA A 51 -3.54 4.17 -8.05
N LYS A 52 -3.73 4.81 -9.21
CA LYS A 52 -3.52 6.27 -9.37
C LYS A 52 -4.48 7.09 -8.51
N ALA A 53 -5.74 6.70 -8.43
CA ALA A 53 -6.75 7.39 -7.64
C ALA A 53 -6.45 7.33 -6.14
N VAL A 54 -6.01 6.16 -5.65
CA VAL A 54 -5.55 5.99 -4.27
C VAL A 54 -4.33 6.88 -3.98
N ALA A 55 -3.33 6.88 -4.87
CA ALA A 55 -2.16 7.74 -4.72
C ALA A 55 -2.52 9.24 -4.75
N ALA A 56 -3.41 9.65 -5.66
CA ALA A 56 -3.91 11.02 -5.77
C ALA A 56 -4.68 11.44 -4.51
N ARG A 57 -5.53 10.58 -3.96
CA ARG A 57 -6.24 10.81 -2.69
C ARG A 57 -5.25 11.01 -1.54
N ASP A 58 -4.29 10.09 -1.40
CA ASP A 58 -3.35 10.11 -0.26
C ASP A 58 -2.47 11.36 -0.23
N ARG A 59 -2.14 11.92 -1.40
CA ARG A 59 -1.38 13.18 -1.52
C ARG A 59 -2.25 14.44 -1.65
N GLY A 60 -3.57 14.33 -1.49
CA GLY A 60 -4.50 15.46 -1.58
C GLY A 60 -4.67 16.07 -2.98
N ALA A 61 -4.31 15.34 -4.05
CA ALA A 61 -4.43 15.80 -5.44
C ALA A 61 -5.88 15.66 -5.96
N GLY A 62 -6.81 16.45 -5.42
CA GLY A 62 -8.23 16.38 -5.72
C GLY A 62 -8.57 16.47 -7.21
N ALA A 63 -7.94 17.38 -7.95
CA ALA A 63 -8.16 17.54 -9.40
C ALA A 63 -7.75 16.29 -10.21
N GLU A 64 -6.66 15.62 -9.82
CA GLU A 64 -6.22 14.37 -10.45
C GLU A 64 -7.21 13.23 -10.16
N LEU A 65 -7.72 13.17 -8.93
CA LEU A 65 -8.76 12.21 -8.54
C LEU A 65 -10.06 12.41 -9.32
N GLU A 66 -10.52 13.65 -9.47
CA GLU A 66 -11.70 14.00 -10.27
C GLU A 66 -11.52 13.62 -11.74
N ALA A 67 -10.35 13.88 -12.33
CA ALA A 67 -10.04 13.49 -13.71
C ALA A 67 -10.08 11.96 -13.90
N ILE A 68 -9.56 11.19 -12.95
CA ILE A 68 -9.62 9.72 -12.98
C ILE A 68 -11.07 9.24 -12.88
N GLN A 69 -11.87 9.82 -11.98
CA GLN A 69 -13.29 9.47 -11.87
C GLN A 69 -14.06 9.80 -13.15
N ALA A 70 -13.79 10.94 -13.78
CA ALA A 70 -14.40 11.33 -15.05
C ALA A 70 -14.03 10.35 -16.17
N GLU A 71 -12.78 9.92 -16.24
CA GLU A 71 -12.33 8.91 -17.22
C GLU A 71 -13.05 7.57 -17.04
N VAL A 72 -13.18 7.07 -15.81
CA VAL A 72 -13.91 5.82 -15.56
C VAL A 72 -15.40 5.96 -15.92
N ARG A 73 -16.03 7.10 -15.60
CA ARG A 73 -17.44 7.37 -15.99
C ARG A 73 -17.61 7.41 -17.51
N ARG A 74 -16.62 7.93 -18.25
CA ARG A 74 -16.63 8.01 -19.73
C ARG A 74 -16.76 6.64 -20.39
N TRP A 75 -16.32 5.57 -19.72
CA TRP A 75 -16.44 4.21 -20.25
C TRP A 75 -17.87 3.68 -20.26
N GLN A 76 -18.80 4.28 -19.50
CA GLN A 76 -20.21 3.87 -19.39
C GLN A 76 -20.40 2.41 -18.98
N LEU A 77 -19.53 1.92 -18.08
CA LEU A 77 -19.60 0.59 -17.47
C LEU A 77 -19.88 0.75 -15.97
N PRO A 78 -21.16 0.80 -15.55
CA PRO A 78 -21.54 1.11 -14.17
C PRO A 78 -20.97 0.11 -13.15
N GLU A 79 -20.80 -1.16 -13.54
CA GLU A 79 -20.19 -2.19 -12.70
C GLU A 79 -18.73 -1.85 -12.36
N LEU A 80 -17.95 -1.40 -13.34
CA LEU A 80 -16.56 -1.00 -13.16
C LEU A 80 -16.46 0.35 -12.45
N ALA A 81 -17.37 1.27 -12.75
CA ALA A 81 -17.41 2.57 -12.10
C ALA A 81 -17.68 2.47 -10.59
N ALA A 82 -18.45 1.46 -10.14
CA ALA A 82 -18.73 1.22 -8.73
C ALA A 82 -17.51 0.70 -7.93
N GLU A 83 -16.53 0.07 -8.59
CA GLU A 83 -15.32 -0.43 -7.91
C GLU A 83 -14.38 0.70 -7.47
N LEU A 84 -14.34 1.83 -8.19
CA LEU A 84 -13.43 2.92 -7.88
C LEU A 84 -13.76 3.58 -6.53
N PRO A 85 -15.02 3.95 -6.21
CA PRO A 85 -15.39 4.39 -4.87
C PRO A 85 -15.08 3.36 -3.78
N SER A 86 -15.26 2.07 -4.04
CA SER A 86 -14.93 1.01 -3.08
C SER A 86 -13.44 0.98 -2.76
N ALA A 87 -12.58 1.08 -3.78
CA ALA A 87 -11.13 1.19 -3.60
C ALA A 87 -10.73 2.47 -2.83
N LEU A 88 -11.43 3.59 -3.08
CA LEU A 88 -11.20 4.86 -2.37
C LEU A 88 -11.77 4.88 -0.94
N ALA A 89 -12.74 4.01 -0.64
CA ALA A 89 -13.34 3.88 0.68
C ALA A 89 -12.49 3.05 1.66
N GLN A 90 -11.50 2.29 1.17
CA GLN A 90 -10.56 1.60 2.05
C GLN A 90 -9.76 2.63 2.86
N ALA A 91 -10.16 2.77 4.12
CA ALA A 91 -9.55 3.66 5.09
C ALA A 91 -8.32 3.02 5.72
N TRP A 92 -7.41 3.87 6.16
CA TRP A 92 -6.32 3.47 7.05
C TRP A 92 -6.91 3.03 8.40
N THR A 93 -6.49 1.86 8.87
CA THR A 93 -6.79 1.39 10.22
C THR A 93 -5.57 1.64 11.11
N THR A 94 -5.75 2.36 12.21
CA THR A 94 -4.67 2.59 13.18
C THR A 94 -4.36 1.31 13.94
N ILE A 95 -3.11 0.84 13.81
CA ILE A 95 -2.56 -0.30 14.56
C ILE A 95 -1.90 0.20 15.85
N CYS A 96 -1.14 1.29 15.73
CA CYS A 96 -0.42 1.93 16.81
C CYS A 96 -0.67 3.43 16.72
N ASP A 97 -1.11 4.05 17.81
CA ASP A 97 -1.34 5.49 17.92
C ASP A 97 -0.18 6.25 18.61
N GLY A 98 0.90 5.52 18.95
CA GLY A 98 2.06 6.07 19.64
C GLY A 98 1.84 6.33 21.14
N ARG A 99 0.63 6.07 21.66
CA ARG A 99 0.25 6.42 23.04
C ARG A 99 0.22 5.21 23.98
N SER A 100 0.29 4.00 23.43
CA SER A 100 0.33 2.77 24.23
C SER A 100 1.21 1.70 23.59
N THR A 101 1.74 0.81 24.42
CA THR A 101 2.45 -0.40 23.99
C THR A 101 1.50 -1.57 23.71
N ALA A 102 0.17 -1.35 23.70
CA ALA A 102 -0.84 -2.41 23.61
C ALA A 102 -0.83 -3.17 22.26
N TRP A 103 -0.24 -2.57 21.21
CA TRP A 103 -0.06 -3.22 19.91
C TRP A 103 1.17 -4.14 19.87
N MET A 104 2.10 -3.99 20.83
CA MET A 104 3.37 -4.70 20.82
C MET A 104 3.22 -6.14 21.32
N SER A 105 4.10 -7.00 20.82
CA SER A 105 4.24 -8.37 21.32
C SER A 105 4.72 -8.35 22.78
N PRO A 106 4.31 -9.33 23.61
CA PRO A 106 4.72 -9.39 25.01
C PRO A 106 6.25 -9.33 25.23
N PRO A 107 7.10 -9.97 24.39
CA PRO A 107 8.56 -9.85 24.53
C PRO A 107 9.10 -8.45 24.24
N SER A 108 8.48 -7.67 23.34
CA SER A 108 8.94 -6.33 22.98
C SER A 108 8.47 -5.26 23.98
N ALA A 109 7.25 -5.40 24.51
CA ALA A 109 6.60 -4.34 25.28
C ALA A 109 7.43 -3.76 26.46
N PRO A 110 8.18 -4.54 27.25
CA PRO A 110 9.00 -4.01 28.35
C PRO A 110 10.15 -3.08 27.91
N TYR A 111 10.56 -3.15 26.64
CA TYR A 111 11.67 -2.35 26.10
C TYR A 111 11.22 -1.02 25.51
N TRP A 112 9.92 -0.71 25.59
CA TRP A 112 9.32 0.48 24.99
C TRP A 112 8.43 1.19 25.99
N LYS A 113 8.32 2.51 25.85
CA LYS A 113 7.43 3.34 26.67
C LYS A 113 6.72 4.38 25.83
N ALA A 114 5.50 4.73 26.22
CA ALA A 114 4.79 5.88 25.69
C ALA A 114 5.14 7.13 26.52
N ASP A 115 5.53 8.22 25.85
CA ASP A 115 5.87 9.50 26.51
C ASP A 115 4.90 10.64 26.17
N GLY A 116 3.74 10.32 25.61
CA GLY A 116 2.73 11.28 25.17
C GLY A 116 3.00 11.90 23.79
N ALA A 117 4.25 11.89 23.34
CA ALA A 117 4.64 12.31 21.99
C ALA A 117 4.88 11.12 21.04
N GLY A 118 5.05 9.91 21.56
CA GLY A 118 5.15 8.68 20.79
C GLY A 118 5.66 7.51 21.63
N LEU A 119 5.94 6.39 20.97
CA LEU A 119 6.64 5.26 21.58
C LEU A 119 8.13 5.40 21.36
N THR A 120 8.91 5.33 22.44
CA THR A 120 10.37 5.35 22.40
C THR A 120 10.93 4.15 23.15
N GLN A 121 12.18 3.78 22.86
CA GLN A 121 12.86 2.72 23.60
C GLN A 121 13.06 3.14 25.07
N ALA A 122 12.84 2.21 25.98
CA ALA A 122 13.09 2.43 27.40
C ALA A 122 14.61 2.62 27.63
N PRO A 123 15.04 3.66 28.35
CA PRO A 123 16.46 3.90 28.58
C PRO A 123 17.07 2.81 29.48
N GLY A 124 18.38 2.60 29.34
CA GLY A 124 19.15 1.72 30.25
C GLY A 124 19.04 0.22 29.97
N GLN A 125 18.45 -0.18 28.84
CA GLN A 125 18.41 -1.58 28.42
C GLN A 125 19.74 -1.96 27.74
N PRO A 126 20.45 -3.01 28.21
CA PRO A 126 21.73 -3.43 27.62
C PRO A 126 21.55 -3.95 26.18
N ASP A 127 20.42 -4.60 25.92
CA ASP A 127 20.04 -5.15 24.61
C ASP A 127 18.66 -4.61 24.21
N PRO A 128 18.58 -3.44 23.54
CA PRO A 128 17.29 -2.90 23.12
C PRO A 128 16.61 -3.84 22.11
N GLN A 129 15.48 -4.40 22.51
CA GLN A 129 14.65 -5.22 21.63
C GLN A 129 13.91 -4.35 20.62
N SER A 130 13.85 -4.83 19.37
CA SER A 130 12.99 -4.23 18.35
C SER A 130 11.53 -4.22 18.82
N GLY A 131 10.81 -3.16 18.47
CA GLY A 131 9.36 -3.13 18.69
C GLY A 131 8.70 -4.02 17.65
N GLN A 132 7.94 -5.04 18.07
CA GLN A 132 7.21 -5.93 17.17
C GLN A 132 5.72 -5.89 17.46
N SER A 133 4.86 -5.95 16.43
CA SER A 133 3.42 -6.13 16.63
C SER A 133 3.10 -7.49 17.24
N LYS A 134 2.04 -7.56 18.04
CA LYS A 134 1.47 -8.84 18.50
C LYS A 134 0.71 -9.57 17.39
N ASP A 135 0.04 -8.80 16.53
CA ASP A 135 -0.75 -9.30 15.41
C ASP A 135 0.09 -9.44 14.13
N GLU A 136 -0.42 -10.21 13.18
CA GLU A 136 0.19 -10.43 11.87
C GLU A 136 -0.59 -9.72 10.76
N TYR A 137 0.13 -9.15 9.80
CA TYR A 137 -0.42 -8.36 8.70
C TYR A 137 0.09 -8.91 7.36
N GLY A 138 -0.77 -8.85 6.34
CA GLY A 138 -0.52 -9.43 5.03
C GLY A 138 -0.20 -8.40 3.95
N ASP A 139 -0.69 -8.63 2.74
CA ASP A 139 -0.61 -7.63 1.68
C ASP A 139 -1.37 -6.36 2.05
N GLY A 140 -0.80 -5.21 1.71
CA GLY A 140 -1.30 -3.95 2.22
C GLY A 140 -0.31 -2.82 2.05
N GLU A 141 -0.80 -1.65 2.44
CA GLU A 141 0.01 -0.47 2.64
C GLU A 141 0.13 -0.23 4.13
N TYR A 142 1.34 0.14 4.54
CA TYR A 142 1.74 0.38 5.92
C TYR A 142 2.27 1.79 6.00
N ARG A 143 1.62 2.65 6.78
CA ARG A 143 2.04 4.01 7.01
C ARG A 143 2.65 4.12 8.40
N PHE A 144 3.93 4.45 8.44
CA PHE A 144 4.68 4.71 9.66
C PHE A 144 4.92 6.21 9.77
N ARG A 145 4.49 6.79 10.89
CA ARG A 145 4.91 8.15 11.25
C ARG A 145 5.94 8.03 12.35
N VAL A 146 7.12 8.60 12.11
CA VAL A 146 8.27 8.52 13.03
C VAL A 146 8.83 9.90 13.29
N SER A 147 9.45 10.09 14.45
CA SER A 147 10.25 11.28 14.75
C SER A 147 11.70 10.85 14.99
N LEU A 148 12.63 11.50 14.30
CA LEU A 148 14.04 11.18 14.30
C LEU A 148 14.84 12.36 14.84
N ARG A 149 15.77 12.10 15.75
CA ARG A 149 16.77 13.08 16.18
C ARG A 149 18.12 12.43 16.41
N GLY A 150 19.10 12.75 15.56
CA GLY A 150 20.45 12.18 15.66
C GLY A 150 20.50 10.66 15.52
N VAL A 151 19.52 10.07 14.84
CA VAL A 151 19.43 8.61 14.62
C VAL A 151 20.47 8.20 13.58
N GLY A 152 21.30 7.20 13.90
CA GLY A 152 22.36 6.70 13.02
C GLY A 152 21.89 5.58 12.10
N GLN A 153 20.89 4.82 12.54
CA GLN A 153 20.23 3.78 11.77
C GLN A 153 18.77 3.64 12.21
N PHE A 154 17.84 3.48 11.27
CA PHE A 154 16.53 2.90 11.60
C PHE A 154 16.07 1.99 10.48
N TYR A 155 15.21 1.04 10.81
CA TYR A 155 14.54 0.24 9.80
C TYR A 155 13.16 -0.18 10.29
N VAL A 156 12.29 -0.41 9.31
CA VAL A 156 10.99 -1.04 9.51
C VAL A 156 10.95 -2.32 8.68
N ALA A 157 10.27 -3.33 9.19
CA ALA A 157 10.00 -4.57 8.50
C ALA A 157 8.52 -4.91 8.65
N VAL A 158 7.92 -5.42 7.58
CA VAL A 158 6.55 -5.94 7.54
C VAL A 158 6.57 -7.37 7.04
N ARG A 159 5.50 -8.13 7.33
CA ARG A 159 5.43 -9.56 7.02
C ARG A 159 6.62 -10.35 7.58
N GLN A 160 7.17 -9.91 8.72
CA GLN A 160 8.34 -10.53 9.34
C GLN A 160 7.96 -11.89 9.94
N THR A 161 8.74 -12.90 9.60
CA THR A 161 8.73 -14.24 10.19
C THR A 161 10.17 -14.71 10.46
N GLY A 162 10.34 -15.96 10.89
CA GLY A 162 11.67 -16.57 10.99
C GLY A 162 12.33 -16.88 9.63
N GLN A 163 11.62 -16.79 8.50
CA GLN A 163 12.15 -17.13 7.17
C GLN A 163 12.34 -15.92 6.25
N GLY A 164 11.88 -14.73 6.65
CA GLY A 164 12.03 -13.53 5.84
C GLY A 164 11.22 -12.32 6.33
N ALA A 165 11.40 -11.21 5.62
CA ALA A 165 10.67 -9.97 5.85
C ALA A 165 10.72 -9.05 4.62
N CYS A 166 9.76 -8.14 4.50
CA CYS A 166 9.82 -7.00 3.60
C CYS A 166 10.28 -5.77 4.39
N LYS A 167 11.45 -5.20 4.08
CA LYS A 167 12.06 -4.15 4.91
C LYS A 167 12.38 -2.87 4.13
N SER A 168 12.43 -1.76 4.86
CA SER A 168 13.11 -0.55 4.44
C SER A 168 14.07 -0.14 5.55
N ALA A 169 15.34 0.04 5.21
CA ALA A 169 16.42 0.31 6.16
C ALA A 169 17.23 1.53 5.74
N PHE A 170 17.52 2.39 6.70
CA PHE A 170 18.15 3.68 6.51
C PHE A 170 19.38 3.78 7.41
N SER A 171 20.47 4.32 6.87
CA SER A 171 21.76 4.49 7.55
C SER A 171 22.18 5.96 7.55
N GLY A 172 23.23 6.26 8.32
CA GLY A 172 23.76 7.62 8.56
C GLY A 172 23.72 8.56 7.35
N PRO A 173 24.32 8.24 6.18
CA PRO A 173 24.31 9.15 5.04
C PRO A 173 22.91 9.50 4.52
N VAL A 174 22.00 8.52 4.50
CA VAL A 174 20.60 8.74 4.09
C VAL A 174 19.86 9.57 5.14
N LEU A 175 20.10 9.25 6.41
CA LEU A 175 19.48 9.94 7.55
C LEU A 175 19.91 11.40 7.68
N GLN A 176 21.19 11.69 7.43
CA GLN A 176 21.70 13.06 7.35
C GLN A 176 21.04 13.87 6.22
N GLY A 177 20.72 13.22 5.11
CA GLY A 177 20.06 13.86 3.97
C GLY A 177 18.59 14.20 4.20
N ILE A 178 17.86 13.44 5.03
CA ILE A 178 16.47 13.74 5.38
C ILE A 178 16.36 14.70 6.57
N GLY A 179 17.34 14.70 7.46
CA GLY A 179 17.40 15.58 8.64
C GLY A 179 16.66 15.03 9.86
N ASP A 180 16.66 15.84 10.92
CA ASP A 180 15.87 15.60 12.13
C ASP A 180 14.42 16.09 11.93
N GLY A 181 13.47 15.43 12.58
CA GLY A 181 12.06 15.83 12.56
C GLY A 181 11.11 14.67 12.41
N ASP A 182 9.87 15.01 12.05
CA ASP A 182 8.82 14.04 11.78
C ASP A 182 8.84 13.63 10.31
N HIS A 183 8.76 12.32 10.08
CA HIS A 183 8.81 11.72 8.76
C HIS A 183 7.67 10.71 8.56
N GLU A 184 7.25 10.57 7.31
CA GLU A 184 6.27 9.58 6.88
C GLU A 184 6.91 8.54 5.97
N LEU A 185 6.91 7.29 6.40
CA LEU A 185 7.34 6.15 5.61
C LEU A 185 6.12 5.31 5.23
N ILE A 186 5.89 5.11 3.94
CA ILE A 186 4.86 4.22 3.43
C ILE A 186 5.55 3.01 2.78
N LEU A 187 5.26 1.81 3.28
CA LEU A 187 5.62 0.55 2.63
C LEU A 187 4.38 -0.04 1.98
N ARG A 188 4.52 -0.55 0.76
CA ARG A 188 3.46 -1.28 0.05
C ARG A 188 3.96 -2.68 -0.29
N THR A 189 3.21 -3.70 0.14
CA THR A 189 3.48 -5.10 -0.21
C THR A 189 2.29 -5.71 -0.93
N LYS A 190 2.54 -6.35 -2.08
CA LYS A 190 1.53 -7.14 -2.80
C LYS A 190 2.17 -8.39 -3.41
N GLY A 191 1.85 -9.57 -2.89
CA GLY A 191 2.48 -10.82 -3.32
C GLY A 191 3.99 -10.78 -3.09
N GLY A 192 4.76 -10.78 -4.20
CA GLY A 192 6.22 -10.66 -4.21
C GLY A 192 6.73 -9.24 -4.51
N GLU A 193 5.84 -8.26 -4.67
CA GLU A 193 6.20 -6.87 -4.93
C GLU A 193 6.33 -6.08 -3.62
N LEU A 194 7.35 -5.23 -3.56
CA LEU A 194 7.59 -4.30 -2.47
C LEU A 194 7.99 -2.93 -3.04
N SER A 195 7.35 -1.87 -2.56
CA SER A 195 7.79 -0.50 -2.78
C SER A 195 7.76 0.30 -1.47
N ALA A 196 8.54 1.36 -1.39
CA ALA A 196 8.53 2.27 -0.26
C ALA A 196 8.71 3.73 -0.69
N THR A 197 8.10 4.64 0.07
CA THR A 197 8.33 6.08 -0.05
C THR A 197 8.59 6.68 1.33
N LEU A 198 9.56 7.59 1.42
CA LEU A 198 9.82 8.41 2.59
C LEU A 198 9.52 9.87 2.23
N ASP A 199 8.61 10.50 2.97
CA ASP A 199 8.11 11.86 2.72
C ASP A 199 7.66 12.05 1.26
N GLY A 200 6.95 11.05 0.74
CA GLY A 200 6.46 11.00 -0.64
C GLY A 200 7.52 10.73 -1.71
N ARG A 201 8.79 10.57 -1.36
CA ARG A 201 9.88 10.26 -2.30
C ARG A 201 10.21 8.77 -2.29
N PRO A 202 10.35 8.11 -3.45
CA PRO A 202 10.78 6.71 -3.51
C PRO A 202 12.07 6.47 -2.73
N CYS A 203 12.12 5.41 -1.92
CA CYS A 203 13.29 5.03 -1.15
C CYS A 203 13.59 3.53 -1.25
N ALA A 204 14.76 3.12 -0.74
CA ALA A 204 15.18 1.72 -0.80
C ALA A 204 14.26 0.81 0.03
N ALA A 205 13.89 -0.32 -0.55
CA ALA A 205 13.18 -1.40 0.12
C ALA A 205 13.70 -2.74 -0.40
N SER A 206 13.72 -3.78 0.44
CA SER A 206 14.19 -5.10 0.06
C SER A 206 13.34 -6.20 0.67
N ILE A 207 13.31 -7.34 0.00
CA ILE A 207 12.74 -8.58 0.52
C ILE A 207 13.92 -9.43 0.98
N ASP A 208 13.98 -9.68 2.28
CA ASP A 208 14.97 -10.57 2.87
C ASP A 208 14.37 -11.96 3.00
N GLY A 209 15.02 -12.99 2.46
CA GLY A 209 14.52 -14.36 2.52
C GLY A 209 13.24 -14.58 1.70
N LYS A 210 12.37 -15.49 2.16
CA LYS A 210 11.13 -15.83 1.46
C LYS A 210 9.97 -14.96 1.99
N PRO A 211 9.30 -14.14 1.16
CA PRO A 211 8.17 -13.34 1.61
C PRO A 211 7.00 -14.25 2.01
N HIS A 212 6.56 -14.17 3.26
CA HIS A 212 5.41 -14.91 3.77
C HIS A 212 4.10 -14.17 3.53
N PRO A 213 2.95 -14.82 3.29
CA PRO A 213 1.68 -14.13 3.04
C PRO A 213 1.26 -13.14 4.14
N LYS A 214 1.69 -13.39 5.38
CA LYS A 214 1.49 -12.53 6.54
C LYS A 214 2.65 -12.67 7.52
N GLY A 215 2.84 -11.67 8.38
CA GLY A 215 3.81 -11.71 9.47
C GLY A 215 3.75 -10.43 10.31
N ARG A 216 4.66 -10.30 11.28
CA ARG A 216 4.66 -9.17 12.19
C ARG A 216 5.21 -7.91 11.52
N ILE A 217 4.83 -6.77 12.09
CA ILE A 217 5.49 -5.49 11.87
C ILE A 217 6.62 -5.39 12.89
N MET A 218 7.79 -4.91 12.48
CA MET A 218 8.90 -4.62 13.37
C MET A 218 9.50 -3.26 13.06
N VAL A 219 9.86 -2.54 14.11
CA VAL A 219 10.57 -1.27 14.04
C VAL A 219 11.80 -1.33 14.94
N ASN A 220 12.90 -0.75 14.48
CA ASN A 220 14.09 -0.60 15.31
C ASN A 220 14.89 0.62 14.85
N ALA A 221 15.61 1.22 15.80
CA ALA A 221 16.51 2.32 15.56
C ALA A 221 17.73 2.19 16.47
N LYS A 222 18.84 2.78 16.05
CA LYS A 222 20.09 2.89 16.81
C LYS A 222 20.59 4.32 16.76
N ASP A 223 21.22 4.70 17.85
CA ASP A 223 21.74 6.04 18.12
C ASP A 223 20.62 7.11 18.18
N GLY A 224 20.90 8.21 18.88
CA GLY A 224 19.96 9.32 18.98
C GLY A 224 18.63 8.99 19.66
N VAL A 225 17.58 9.71 19.24
CA VAL A 225 16.22 9.57 19.74
C VAL A 225 15.29 9.21 18.60
N PHE A 226 14.71 8.02 18.70
CA PHE A 226 13.66 7.53 17.81
C PHE A 226 12.31 7.53 18.54
N LYS A 227 11.27 8.04 17.86
CA LYS A 227 9.88 7.89 18.30
C LYS A 227 9.03 7.30 17.19
N LEU A 228 8.25 6.28 17.53
CA LEU A 228 7.16 5.80 16.69
C LEU A 228 5.88 6.55 17.06
N LEU A 229 5.42 7.42 16.16
CA LEU A 229 4.25 8.27 16.36
C LEU A 229 2.96 7.52 16.02
N SER A 230 2.93 6.81 14.90
CA SER A 230 1.82 5.93 14.55
C SER A 230 2.22 4.85 13.56
N VAL A 231 1.45 3.77 13.55
CA VAL A 231 1.43 2.75 12.50
C VAL A 231 0.00 2.56 12.06
N GLU A 232 -0.24 2.68 10.77
CA GLU A 232 -1.54 2.46 10.17
C GLU A 232 -1.41 1.44 9.03
N TYR A 233 -2.48 0.70 8.80
CA TYR A 233 -2.52 -0.34 7.79
C TYR A 233 -3.78 -0.24 6.96
N ARG A 234 -3.62 -0.47 5.66
CA ARG A 234 -4.71 -0.59 4.71
C ARG A 234 -4.50 -1.90 3.94
N PRO A 235 -5.37 -2.90 4.08
CA PRO A 235 -5.23 -4.15 3.35
C PRO A 235 -5.38 -3.91 1.85
N LEU A 236 -4.57 -4.60 1.06
CA LEU A 236 -4.72 -4.63 -0.39
C LEU A 236 -5.44 -5.91 -0.83
N PRO A 237 -6.29 -5.83 -1.88
CA PRO A 237 -6.92 -7.00 -2.49
C PRO A 237 -5.94 -7.84 -3.31
#